data_AF-H0Q3H8-F1
#
_entry.id   AF-H0Q3H8-F1
#
_cell.length_a   1.000
_cell.length_b   1.000
_cell.length_c   1.000
_cell.angle_alpha   90.00
_cell.angle_beta   90.00
_cell.angle_gamma   90.00
#
_symmetry.space_group_name_H-M   'P 1'
#
loop_
_entity.id
_entity.type
_entity.pdbx_description
1 polymer ?
#
loop_
_entity_poly.entity_id
_entity_poly.type
_entity_poly.pdbx_seq_one_letter_code
_entity_poly.pdbx_strand_id
1 'polypeptide(L)'
;MRRAQANALLLVAALIWGTAFVAQQAGMRDVGPFTFTGVRFLFGVVIVAPLAWWELRRLARSGVRLDARDLIGGCLLGAVLFLGAAFQQIGVGGTTVSNAGFLTVLYVPIVPVASALLLRERLHWSVWPASFGCLAGTWMLGGGALSALSVGDLWVIASAVFWAAHVLLVGRLATRKGAPIAVAMLQFLVCGLLGLAVGAAGEVVSTDALVRALPSITYAGVLSVGLGFTLQVVAQRHTQAADAAILLSCETLFAALAGRVVLGESMSVEQMAGGALIFACVMAVQLLPLLRVRVEVPAC
;
A
#
# COMPACT_ATOMS: atom_id res chain seq x y z
N MET A 1 -20.31 -1.45 6.51
CA MET A 1 -19.24 -2.44 6.80
C MET A 1 -18.81 -2.25 8.25
N ARG A 2 -18.55 -3.32 8.99
CA ARG A 2 -18.01 -3.23 10.36
C ARG A 2 -16.49 -2.98 10.32
N ARG A 3 -15.93 -2.30 11.32
CA ARG A 3 -14.48 -2.01 11.41
C ARG A 3 -13.61 -3.28 11.30
N ALA A 4 -14.02 -4.37 11.95
CA ALA A 4 -13.32 -5.66 11.86
C ALA A 4 -13.23 -6.20 10.42
N GLN A 5 -14.28 -6.02 9.60
CA GLN A 5 -14.26 -6.41 8.19
C GLN A 5 -13.27 -5.56 7.40
N ALA A 6 -13.26 -4.24 7.60
CA ALA A 6 -12.31 -3.35 6.96
C ALA A 6 -10.86 -3.72 7.31
N ASN A 7 -10.59 -4.05 8.58
CA ASN A 7 -9.26 -4.44 9.03
C ASN A 7 -8.81 -5.79 8.44
N ALA A 8 -9.73 -6.74 8.26
CA ALA A 8 -9.46 -7.97 7.55
C ALA A 8 -9.10 -7.70 6.06
N LEU A 9 -9.81 -6.80 5.39
CA LEU A 9 -9.48 -6.42 4.01
C LEU A 9 -8.10 -5.77 3.91
N LEU A 10 -7.68 -4.97 4.90
CA LEU A 10 -6.33 -4.40 4.97
C LEU A 10 -5.25 -5.47 5.17
N LEU A 11 -5.51 -6.48 6.00
CA LEU A 11 -4.57 -7.61 6.15
C LEU A 11 -4.44 -8.44 4.86
N VAL A 12 -5.55 -8.64 4.13
CA VAL A 12 -5.51 -9.28 2.81
C VAL A 12 -4.73 -8.42 1.81
N ALA A 13 -4.93 -7.10 1.81
CA ALA A 13 -4.14 -6.18 0.97
C ALA A 13 -2.64 -6.28 1.30
N ALA A 14 -2.28 -6.29 2.59
CA ALA A 14 -0.90 -6.45 3.05
C ALA A 14 -0.27 -7.77 2.58
N LEU A 15 -1.02 -8.89 2.62
CA LEU A 15 -0.58 -10.19 2.11
C LEU A 15 -0.29 -10.15 0.62
N ILE A 16 -1.21 -9.56 -0.15
CA ILE A 16 -1.06 -9.41 -1.60
C ILE A 16 0.17 -8.55 -1.92
N TRP A 17 0.36 -7.42 -1.22
CA TRP A 17 1.50 -6.54 -1.48
C TRP A 17 2.83 -7.15 -1.06
N GLY A 18 2.88 -7.84 0.09
CA GLY A 18 4.08 -8.54 0.53
C GLY A 18 4.56 -9.55 -0.52
N THR A 19 3.67 -10.37 -1.04
CA THR A 19 3.99 -11.32 -2.11
C THR A 19 4.28 -10.64 -3.46
N ALA A 20 3.69 -9.48 -3.74
CA ALA A 20 3.91 -8.73 -4.96
C ALA A 20 5.32 -8.13 -5.08
N PHE A 21 6.09 -7.98 -4.00
CA PHE A 21 7.51 -7.58 -4.10
C PHE A 21 8.33 -8.58 -4.92
N VAL A 22 8.05 -9.88 -4.79
CA VAL A 22 8.74 -10.92 -5.59
C VAL A 22 8.42 -10.75 -7.08
N ALA A 23 7.15 -10.53 -7.43
CA ALA A 23 6.74 -10.25 -8.80
C ALA A 23 7.34 -8.94 -9.34
N GLN A 24 7.39 -7.89 -8.52
CA GLN A 24 8.01 -6.61 -8.87
C GLN A 24 9.50 -6.79 -9.19
N GLN A 25 10.25 -7.49 -8.33
CA GLN A 25 11.67 -7.72 -8.56
C GLN A 25 11.92 -8.60 -9.78
N ALA A 26 11.10 -9.64 -9.98
CA ALA A 26 11.19 -10.50 -11.17
C ALA A 26 10.91 -9.72 -12.48
N GLY A 27 9.89 -8.86 -12.49
CA GLY A 27 9.54 -8.06 -13.67
C GLY A 27 10.60 -7.02 -14.07
N MET A 28 11.39 -6.54 -13.12
CA MET A 28 12.50 -5.58 -13.36
C MET A 28 13.68 -6.15 -14.13
N ARG A 29 13.73 -7.48 -14.32
CA ARG A 29 14.77 -8.11 -15.16
C ARG A 29 14.57 -7.84 -16.64
N ASP A 30 13.31 -7.62 -17.05
CA ASP A 30 12.93 -7.54 -18.46
C ASP A 30 12.49 -6.13 -18.86
N VAL A 31 11.78 -5.40 -17.99
CA VAL A 31 11.23 -4.08 -18.31
C VAL A 31 11.64 -3.03 -17.28
N GLY A 32 11.71 -1.78 -17.72
CA GLY A 32 12.01 -0.65 -16.85
C GLY A 32 10.90 -0.33 -15.83
N PRO A 33 11.25 0.37 -14.74
CA PRO A 33 10.34 0.65 -13.62
C PRO A 33 9.08 1.42 -14.01
N PHE A 34 9.19 2.36 -14.96
CA PHE A 34 8.06 3.18 -15.37
C PHE A 34 7.10 2.42 -16.27
N THR A 35 7.62 1.64 -17.23
CA THR A 35 6.80 0.76 -18.07
C THR A 35 6.09 -0.30 -17.24
N PHE A 36 6.81 -0.98 -16.34
CA PHE A 36 6.20 -1.97 -15.45
C PHE A 36 5.08 -1.36 -14.61
N THR A 37 5.33 -0.18 -14.03
CA THR A 37 4.33 0.57 -13.26
C THR A 37 3.14 0.96 -14.13
N GLY A 38 3.38 1.54 -15.29
CA GLY A 38 2.33 1.97 -16.22
C GLY A 38 1.39 0.81 -16.59
N VAL A 39 1.96 -0.29 -17.10
CA VAL A 39 1.18 -1.44 -17.56
C VAL A 39 0.43 -2.12 -16.42
N ARG A 40 1.06 -2.36 -15.25
CA ARG A 40 0.37 -3.04 -14.14
C ARG A 40 -0.80 -2.21 -13.60
N PHE A 41 -0.68 -0.88 -13.56
CA PHE A 41 -1.76 -0.02 -13.09
C PHE A 41 -2.93 0.03 -14.09
N LEU A 42 -2.66 0.01 -15.39
CA LEU A 42 -3.71 -0.11 -16.41
C LEU A 42 -4.40 -1.48 -16.41
N PHE A 43 -3.69 -2.56 -16.10
CA PHE A 43 -4.31 -3.86 -15.82
C PHE A 43 -5.28 -3.74 -14.64
N GLY A 44 -4.87 -3.05 -13.56
CA GLY A 44 -5.75 -2.74 -12.44
C GLY A 44 -7.00 -1.96 -12.85
N VAL A 45 -6.87 -0.99 -13.76
CA VAL A 45 -8.03 -0.27 -14.34
C VAL A 45 -8.98 -1.24 -15.03
N VAL A 46 -8.48 -2.13 -15.90
CA VAL A 46 -9.30 -3.09 -16.64
C VAL A 46 -10.08 -3.99 -15.68
N ILE A 47 -9.44 -4.45 -14.59
CA ILE A 47 -10.07 -5.30 -13.58
C ILE A 47 -11.17 -4.56 -12.81
N VAL A 48 -10.94 -3.29 -12.45
CA VAL A 48 -11.85 -2.52 -11.59
C VAL A 48 -12.93 -1.77 -12.36
N ALA A 49 -12.72 -1.50 -13.66
CA ALA A 49 -13.63 -0.71 -14.48
C ALA A 49 -15.09 -1.20 -14.48
N PRO A 50 -15.41 -2.51 -14.58
CA PRO A 50 -16.79 -2.97 -14.53
C PRO A 50 -17.48 -2.63 -13.19
N LEU A 51 -16.74 -2.77 -12.09
CA LEU A 51 -17.23 -2.47 -10.74
C LEU A 51 -17.39 -0.96 -10.53
N ALA A 52 -16.44 -0.16 -11.01
CA ALA A 52 -16.51 1.30 -10.95
C ALA A 52 -17.69 1.83 -11.78
N TRP A 53 -17.89 1.29 -12.98
CA TRP A 53 -19.03 1.63 -13.84
C TRP A 53 -20.37 1.33 -13.17
N TRP A 54 -20.49 0.16 -12.53
CA TRP A 54 -21.68 -0.20 -11.78
C TRP A 54 -21.92 0.71 -10.57
N GLU A 55 -20.88 1.04 -9.80
CA GLU A 55 -20.94 1.98 -8.67
C GLU A 55 -21.38 3.37 -9.13
N LEU A 56 -20.78 3.91 -10.20
CA LEU A 56 -21.13 5.22 -10.76
C LEU A 56 -22.57 5.27 -11.24
N ARG A 57 -23.06 4.22 -11.92
CA ARG A 57 -24.47 4.11 -12.32
C ARG A 57 -25.41 4.06 -11.11
N ARG A 58 -25.03 3.34 -10.04
CA ARG A 58 -25.82 3.28 -8.81
C ARG A 58 -25.93 4.67 -8.15
N LEU A 59 -24.80 5.37 -8.04
CA LEU A 59 -24.74 6.72 -7.46
C LEU A 59 -25.54 7.74 -8.29
N ALA A 60 -25.43 7.68 -9.61
CA ALA A 60 -26.17 8.56 -10.50
C ALA A 60 -27.69 8.38 -10.35
N ARG A 61 -28.18 7.14 -10.17
CA ARG A 61 -29.61 6.86 -9.90
C ARG A 61 -30.07 7.40 -8.54
N SER A 62 -29.17 7.47 -7.54
CA SER A 62 -29.46 8.07 -6.25
C SER A 62 -29.22 9.59 -6.22
N GLY A 63 -29.04 10.25 -7.38
CA GLY A 63 -28.80 11.69 -7.47
C GLY A 63 -27.40 12.15 -7.08
N VAL A 64 -26.48 11.23 -6.78
CA VAL A 64 -25.10 11.54 -6.43
C VAL A 64 -24.24 11.52 -7.69
N ARG A 65 -23.59 12.65 -7.99
CA ARG A 65 -22.61 12.77 -9.08
C ARG A 65 -21.26 13.20 -8.53
N LEU A 66 -20.21 12.72 -9.17
CA LEU A 66 -18.85 13.21 -8.92
C LEU A 66 -18.75 14.63 -9.46
N ASP A 67 -18.21 15.53 -8.64
CA ASP A 67 -17.96 16.91 -9.01
C ASP A 67 -16.48 17.12 -9.41
N ALA A 68 -16.15 18.31 -9.91
CA ALA A 68 -14.78 18.62 -10.34
C ALA A 68 -13.74 18.42 -9.23
N ARG A 69 -14.11 18.62 -7.96
CA ARG A 69 -13.17 18.43 -6.84
C ARG A 69 -12.92 16.94 -6.59
N ASP A 70 -13.88 16.07 -6.84
CA ASP A 70 -13.68 14.61 -6.75
C ASP A 70 -12.73 14.13 -7.85
N LEU A 71 -12.89 14.65 -9.07
CA LEU A 71 -11.99 14.36 -10.20
C LEU A 71 -10.57 14.88 -9.96
N ILE A 72 -10.43 16.14 -9.54
CA ILE A 72 -9.12 16.73 -9.19
C ILE A 72 -8.48 15.95 -8.04
N GLY A 73 -9.24 15.61 -7.00
CA GLY A 73 -8.76 14.80 -5.88
C GLY A 73 -8.27 13.42 -6.33
N GLY A 74 -8.99 12.77 -7.24
CA GLY A 74 -8.59 11.48 -7.80
C GLY A 74 -7.33 11.58 -8.68
N CYS A 75 -7.18 12.65 -9.46
CA CYS A 75 -5.97 12.92 -10.22
C CYS A 75 -4.76 13.18 -9.33
N LEU A 76 -4.92 14.00 -8.29
CA LEU A 76 -3.86 14.26 -7.31
C LEU A 76 -3.47 12.97 -6.57
N LEU A 77 -4.46 12.17 -6.16
CA LEU A 77 -4.20 10.87 -5.52
C LEU A 77 -3.46 9.92 -6.45
N GLY A 78 -3.83 9.88 -7.74
CA GLY A 78 -3.14 9.10 -8.76
C GLY A 78 -1.70 9.58 -9.03
N ALA A 79 -1.44 10.88 -8.98
CA ALA A 79 -0.10 11.43 -9.08
C ALA A 79 0.77 11.08 -7.86
N VAL A 80 0.22 11.17 -6.64
CA VAL A 80 0.91 10.72 -5.42
C VAL A 80 1.18 9.22 -5.47
N LEU A 81 0.21 8.42 -5.92
CA LEU A 81 0.36 6.98 -6.13
C LEU A 81 1.46 6.67 -7.15
N PHE A 82 1.52 7.43 -8.25
CA PHE A 82 2.59 7.31 -9.24
C PHE A 82 3.97 7.59 -8.63
N LEU A 83 4.13 8.67 -7.87
CA LEU A 83 5.40 9.00 -7.23
C LEU A 83 5.83 7.92 -6.24
N GLY A 84 4.92 7.43 -5.38
CA GLY A 84 5.20 6.31 -4.48
C GLY A 84 5.62 5.05 -5.24
N ALA A 85 4.81 4.64 -6.23
CA ALA A 85 5.07 3.44 -7.02
C ALA A 85 6.34 3.55 -7.85
N ALA A 86 6.64 4.69 -8.46
CA ALA A 86 7.82 4.90 -9.29
C ALA A 86 9.10 4.85 -8.46
N PHE A 87 9.17 5.62 -7.36
CA PHE A 87 10.33 5.62 -6.47
C PHE A 87 10.59 4.23 -5.90
N GLN A 88 9.52 3.55 -5.45
CA GLN A 88 9.64 2.18 -4.94
C GLN A 88 10.10 1.21 -6.04
N GLN A 89 9.53 1.28 -7.25
CA GLN A 89 9.87 0.36 -8.34
C GLN A 89 11.32 0.55 -8.82
N ILE A 90 11.81 1.80 -8.87
CA ILE A 90 13.24 2.09 -9.11
C ILE A 90 14.09 1.46 -8.01
N GLY A 91 13.68 1.62 -6.75
CA GLY A 91 14.41 1.09 -5.59
C GLY A 91 14.49 -0.44 -5.57
N VAL A 92 13.38 -1.13 -5.85
CA VAL A 92 13.28 -2.61 -5.84
C VAL A 92 14.26 -3.27 -6.82
N GLY A 93 14.65 -2.60 -7.91
CA GLY A 93 15.67 -3.10 -8.83
C GLY A 93 17.09 -3.14 -8.23
N GLY A 94 17.36 -2.34 -7.19
CA GLY A 94 18.68 -2.19 -6.58
C GLY A 94 18.80 -2.70 -5.14
N THR A 95 17.75 -3.34 -4.59
CA THR A 95 17.75 -3.89 -3.22
C THR A 95 17.08 -5.27 -3.16
N THR A 96 17.12 -5.93 -2.00
CA THR A 96 16.46 -7.22 -1.76
C THR A 96 14.96 -7.05 -1.51
N VAL A 97 14.16 -8.09 -1.74
CA VAL A 97 12.71 -8.08 -1.46
C VAL A 97 12.44 -7.77 0.01
N SER A 98 13.18 -8.42 0.90
CA SER A 98 13.09 -8.20 2.34
C SER A 98 13.42 -6.76 2.74
N ASN A 99 14.49 -6.16 2.19
CA ASN A 99 14.84 -4.76 2.46
C ASN A 99 13.83 -3.77 1.87
N ALA A 100 13.37 -3.99 0.64
CA ALA A 100 12.35 -3.13 0.03
C ALA A 100 11.06 -3.12 0.88
N GLY A 101 10.61 -4.29 1.33
CA GLY A 101 9.46 -4.42 2.22
C GLY A 101 9.66 -3.69 3.56
N PHE A 102 10.85 -3.80 4.16
CA PHE A 102 11.21 -3.09 5.40
C PHE A 102 11.19 -1.57 5.21
N LEU A 103 11.93 -1.06 4.24
CA LEU A 103 12.11 0.38 4.03
C LEU A 103 10.83 1.07 3.58
N THR A 104 9.94 0.34 2.89
CA THR A 104 8.62 0.86 2.52
C THR A 104 7.83 1.23 3.79
N VAL A 105 7.85 0.38 4.82
CA VAL A 105 7.07 0.56 6.05
C VAL A 105 7.54 1.72 6.94
N LEU A 106 8.60 2.44 6.54
CA LEU A 106 8.92 3.74 7.13
C LEU A 106 7.76 4.75 7.05
N TYR A 107 6.78 4.55 6.16
CA TYR A 107 5.57 5.37 6.14
C TYR A 107 4.71 5.19 7.41
N VAL A 108 4.82 4.06 8.12
CA VAL A 108 3.94 3.70 9.25
C VAL A 108 4.06 4.65 10.43
N PRO A 109 5.24 5.10 10.89
CA PRO A 109 5.33 6.20 11.86
C PRO A 109 5.03 7.58 11.26
N ILE A 110 5.20 7.79 9.95
CA ILE A 110 4.91 9.08 9.30
C ILE A 110 3.41 9.36 9.30
N VAL A 111 2.57 8.36 9.00
CA VAL A 111 1.11 8.49 8.95
C VAL A 111 0.48 9.01 10.25
N PRO A 112 0.70 8.43 11.45
CA PRO A 112 0.13 8.94 12.70
C PRO A 112 0.65 10.32 13.06
N VAL A 113 1.93 10.62 12.81
CA VAL A 113 2.48 11.97 13.01
C VAL A 113 1.77 12.98 12.12
N ALA A 114 1.64 12.69 10.82
CA ALA A 114 0.96 13.54 9.87
C ALA A 114 -0.55 13.66 10.16
N SER A 115 -1.22 12.57 10.57
CA SER A 115 -2.61 12.60 11.06
C SER A 115 -2.77 13.52 12.28
N ALA A 116 -1.86 13.44 13.25
CA ALA A 116 -1.94 14.29 14.44
C ALA A 116 -1.67 15.78 14.10
N LEU A 117 -0.65 16.06 13.28
CA LEU A 117 -0.20 17.43 13.01
C LEU A 117 -1.00 18.14 11.91
N LEU A 118 -1.16 17.50 10.76
CA LEU A 118 -1.80 18.11 9.57
C LEU A 118 -3.32 17.98 9.63
N LEU A 119 -3.80 16.86 10.16
CA LEU A 119 -5.21 16.52 10.17
C LEU A 119 -5.88 16.80 11.51
N ARG A 120 -5.09 17.07 12.57
CA ARG A 120 -5.56 17.28 13.95
C ARG A 120 -6.45 16.13 14.46
N GLU A 121 -6.18 14.92 13.98
CA GLU A 121 -6.92 13.73 14.37
C GLU A 121 -6.50 13.28 15.77
N ARG A 122 -7.48 12.96 16.62
CA ARG A 122 -7.23 12.38 17.94
C ARG A 122 -7.00 10.88 17.80
N LEU A 123 -5.74 10.48 17.86
CA LEU A 123 -5.34 9.07 17.77
C LEU A 123 -5.44 8.40 19.14
N HIS A 124 -5.86 7.14 19.16
CA HIS A 124 -5.79 6.34 20.37
C HIS A 124 -4.32 6.14 20.78
N TRP A 125 -4.03 6.21 22.09
CA TRP A 125 -2.66 6.17 22.60
C TRP A 125 -1.86 4.95 22.13
N SER A 126 -2.52 3.81 21.88
CA SER A 126 -1.88 2.56 21.43
C SER A 126 -1.21 2.69 20.07
N VAL A 127 -1.63 3.66 19.24
CA VAL A 127 -1.09 3.89 17.89
C VAL A 127 0.41 4.23 17.96
N TRP A 128 0.82 5.01 18.96
CA TRP A 128 2.22 5.46 19.09
C TRP A 128 3.20 4.31 19.36
N PRO A 129 3.09 3.56 20.48
CA PRO A 129 4.00 2.45 20.75
C PRO A 129 3.89 1.36 19.68
N ALA A 130 2.72 1.14 19.09
CA ALA A 130 2.57 0.17 18.00
C ALA A 130 3.27 0.61 16.71
N SER A 131 3.22 1.90 16.34
CA SER A 131 3.90 2.40 15.14
C SER A 131 5.42 2.29 15.26
N PHE A 132 5.98 2.69 16.41
CA PHE A 132 7.41 2.54 16.67
C PHE A 132 7.81 1.07 16.88
N GLY A 133 6.93 0.25 17.46
CA GLY A 133 7.15 -1.19 17.57
C GLY A 133 7.15 -1.90 16.22
N CYS A 134 6.27 -1.52 15.29
CA CYS A 134 6.32 -1.98 13.89
C CYS A 134 7.62 -1.56 13.22
N LEU A 135 8.08 -0.32 13.43
CA LEU A 135 9.38 0.14 12.91
C LEU A 135 10.54 -0.71 13.46
N ALA A 136 10.55 -0.97 14.78
CA ALA A 136 11.58 -1.82 15.40
C ALA A 136 11.51 -3.28 14.90
N GLY A 137 10.31 -3.84 14.77
CA GLY A 137 10.13 -5.20 14.28
C GLY A 137 10.53 -5.36 12.82
N THR A 138 10.22 -4.37 11.99
CA THR A 138 10.64 -4.37 10.58
C THR A 138 12.15 -4.15 10.44
N TRP A 139 12.77 -3.34 11.29
CA TRP A 139 14.23 -3.22 11.40
C TRP A 139 14.91 -4.56 11.70
N MET A 140 14.39 -5.30 12.67
CA MET A 140 14.89 -6.64 13.00
C MET A 140 14.71 -7.61 11.82
N LEU A 141 13.56 -7.53 11.12
CA LEU A 141 13.28 -8.35 9.94
C LEU A 141 14.24 -8.05 8.78
N GLY A 142 14.66 -6.78 8.63
CA GLY A 142 15.68 -6.35 7.66
C GLY A 142 17.12 -6.73 8.02
N GLY A 143 17.34 -7.49 9.10
CA GLY A 143 18.67 -7.92 9.54
C GLY A 143 19.42 -6.91 10.40
N GLY A 144 18.78 -5.78 10.77
CA GLY A 144 19.26 -4.86 11.79
C GLY A 144 20.56 -4.10 11.47
N ALA A 145 20.95 -4.02 10.19
CA ALA A 145 22.17 -3.34 9.75
C ALA A 145 21.86 -2.26 8.70
N LEU A 146 22.20 -1.00 8.99
CA LEU A 146 22.24 0.11 8.02
C LEU A 146 23.58 0.25 7.32
N SER A 147 24.58 -0.55 7.70
CA SER A 147 25.99 -0.35 7.34
C SER A 147 26.30 -0.53 5.85
N ALA A 148 25.32 -0.87 5.01
CA ALA A 148 25.45 -0.95 3.57
C ALA A 148 24.15 -0.58 2.82
N LEU A 149 23.53 0.58 3.15
CA LEU A 149 22.41 1.08 2.36
C LEU A 149 22.84 1.26 0.89
N SER A 150 22.14 0.57 0.00
CA SER A 150 22.28 0.72 -1.45
C SER A 150 21.59 1.99 -1.94
N VAL A 151 21.89 2.40 -3.17
CA VAL A 151 21.12 3.47 -3.84
C VAL A 151 19.65 3.07 -4.00
N GLY A 152 19.36 1.78 -4.21
CA GLY A 152 18.00 1.25 -4.28
C GLY A 152 17.23 1.48 -2.98
N ASP A 153 17.89 1.27 -1.83
CA ASP A 153 17.30 1.52 -0.51
C ASP A 153 16.88 2.98 -0.33
N LEU A 154 17.72 3.94 -0.76
CA LEU A 154 17.39 5.36 -0.68
C LEU A 154 16.14 5.73 -1.49
N TRP A 155 15.97 5.11 -2.67
CA TRP A 155 14.75 5.27 -3.48
C TRP A 155 13.51 4.72 -2.78
N VAL A 156 13.61 3.55 -2.14
CA VAL A 156 12.50 2.97 -1.36
C VAL A 156 12.17 3.85 -0.15
N ILE A 157 13.17 4.34 0.58
CA ILE A 157 12.99 5.26 1.71
C ILE A 157 12.27 6.54 1.25
N ALA A 158 12.69 7.12 0.12
CA ALA A 158 12.05 8.29 -0.44
C ALA A 158 10.58 8.02 -0.84
N SER A 159 10.26 6.81 -1.29
CA SER A 159 8.88 6.42 -1.62
C SER A 159 7.93 6.47 -0.41
N ALA A 160 8.45 6.24 0.81
CA ALA A 160 7.65 6.17 2.05
C ALA A 160 6.87 7.47 2.32
N VAL A 161 7.39 8.63 1.92
CA VAL A 161 6.70 9.92 2.07
C VAL A 161 5.44 9.96 1.20
N PHE A 162 5.52 9.47 -0.03
CA PHE A 162 4.39 9.42 -0.95
C PHE A 162 3.38 8.33 -0.53
N TRP A 163 3.84 7.21 -0.01
CA TRP A 163 2.96 6.19 0.57
C TRP A 163 2.20 6.72 1.78
N ALA A 164 2.86 7.45 2.68
CA ALA A 164 2.20 8.12 3.80
C ALA A 164 1.14 9.11 3.32
N ALA A 165 1.49 9.97 2.35
CA ALA A 165 0.55 10.92 1.75
C ALA A 165 -0.65 10.21 1.11
N HIS A 166 -0.42 9.13 0.37
CA HIS A 166 -1.48 8.33 -0.25
C HIS A 166 -2.45 7.75 0.79
N VAL A 167 -1.91 7.09 1.82
CA VAL A 167 -2.69 6.51 2.94
C VAL A 167 -3.52 7.57 3.67
N LEU A 168 -3.00 8.79 3.86
CA LEU A 168 -3.74 9.88 4.49
C LEU A 168 -4.90 10.40 3.63
N LEU A 169 -4.74 10.40 2.30
CA LEU A 169 -5.67 11.01 1.37
C LEU A 169 -6.77 10.07 0.89
N VAL A 170 -6.46 8.79 0.68
CA VAL A 170 -7.35 7.85 -0.01
C VAL A 170 -8.67 7.62 0.73
N GLY A 171 -8.63 7.39 2.05
CA GLY A 171 -9.84 7.19 2.86
C GLY A 171 -10.79 8.40 2.84
N ARG A 172 -10.25 9.62 2.81
CA ARG A 172 -11.02 10.87 2.77
C ARG A 172 -11.74 11.04 1.44
N LEU A 173 -11.02 10.86 0.34
CA LEU A 173 -11.58 10.95 -1.00
C LEU A 173 -12.62 9.85 -1.24
N ALA A 174 -12.34 8.62 -0.81
CA ALA A 174 -13.25 7.48 -0.91
C ALA A 174 -14.55 7.66 -0.11
N THR A 175 -14.50 8.37 1.02
CA THR A 175 -15.67 8.60 1.89
C THR A 175 -16.56 9.72 1.37
N ARG A 176 -15.98 10.79 0.80
CA ARG A 176 -16.68 12.04 0.43
C ARG A 176 -17.99 11.84 -0.34
N LYS A 177 -18.00 11.00 -1.38
CA LYS A 177 -19.21 10.66 -2.16
C LYS A 177 -19.61 9.20 -2.03
N GLY A 178 -18.94 8.44 -1.15
CA GLY A 178 -19.14 7.00 -1.00
C GLY A 178 -18.86 6.21 -2.29
N ALA A 179 -17.85 6.63 -3.06
CA ALA A 179 -17.47 6.07 -4.37
C ALA A 179 -16.04 5.48 -4.38
N PRO A 180 -15.69 4.56 -3.46
CA PRO A 180 -14.34 4.02 -3.35
C PRO A 180 -13.84 3.35 -4.63
N ILE A 181 -14.70 2.64 -5.36
CA ILE A 181 -14.27 1.88 -6.54
C ILE A 181 -13.99 2.83 -7.70
N ALA A 182 -14.78 3.89 -7.85
CA ALA A 182 -14.49 4.98 -8.79
C ALA A 182 -13.18 5.71 -8.45
N VAL A 183 -12.93 5.96 -7.16
CA VAL A 183 -11.66 6.56 -6.69
C VAL A 183 -10.46 5.65 -6.96
N ALA A 184 -10.59 4.34 -6.76
CA ALA A 184 -9.57 3.35 -7.11
C ALA A 184 -9.30 3.34 -8.63
N MET A 185 -10.34 3.28 -9.46
CA MET A 185 -10.19 3.30 -10.91
C MET A 185 -9.48 4.58 -11.40
N LEU A 186 -9.88 5.76 -10.90
CA LEU A 186 -9.31 7.03 -11.36
C LEU A 186 -7.83 7.18 -10.98
N GLN A 187 -7.46 6.84 -9.74
CA GLN A 187 -6.05 6.92 -9.32
C GLN A 187 -5.18 5.90 -10.07
N PHE A 188 -5.70 4.71 -10.40
CA PHE A 188 -4.96 3.70 -11.19
C PHE A 188 -4.78 4.16 -12.64
N LEU A 189 -5.82 4.77 -13.23
CA LEU A 189 -5.74 5.30 -14.58
C LEU A 189 -4.68 6.40 -14.66
N VAL A 190 -4.71 7.34 -13.73
CA VAL A 190 -3.74 8.45 -13.69
C VAL A 190 -2.32 7.92 -13.44
N CYS A 191 -2.15 7.00 -12.49
CA CYS A 191 -0.86 6.38 -12.22
C CYS A 191 -0.32 5.61 -13.44
N GLY A 192 -1.18 4.81 -14.08
CA GLY A 192 -0.85 4.03 -15.27
C GLY A 192 -0.44 4.90 -16.46
N LEU A 193 -1.19 5.97 -16.72
CA LEU A 193 -0.90 6.91 -17.81
C LEU A 193 0.39 7.69 -17.55
N LEU A 194 0.63 8.18 -16.34
CA LEU A 194 1.89 8.85 -15.99
C LEU A 194 3.09 7.89 -16.11
N GLY A 195 2.94 6.65 -15.64
CA GLY A 195 3.96 5.62 -15.77
C GLY A 195 4.30 5.30 -17.22
N LEU A 196 3.29 5.10 -18.07
CA LEU A 196 3.54 4.89 -19.49
C LEU A 196 4.10 6.12 -20.20
N ALA A 197 3.67 7.33 -19.85
CA ALA A 197 4.20 8.55 -20.45
C ALA A 197 5.69 8.73 -20.15
N VAL A 198 6.11 8.51 -18.90
CA VAL A 198 7.52 8.57 -18.51
C VAL A 198 8.31 7.40 -19.10
N GLY A 199 7.75 6.19 -19.08
CA GLY A 199 8.37 5.00 -19.68
C GLY A 199 8.61 5.18 -21.18
N ALA A 200 7.62 5.67 -21.93
CA ALA A 200 7.76 5.92 -23.36
C ALA A 200 8.80 7.01 -23.71
N ALA A 201 9.04 7.95 -22.79
CA ALA A 201 10.02 9.02 -22.99
C ALA A 201 11.45 8.61 -22.61
N GLY A 202 11.63 7.62 -21.73
CA GLY A 202 12.93 7.32 -21.11
C GLY A 202 13.39 5.85 -21.16
N GLU A 203 12.51 4.91 -21.50
CA GLU A 203 12.81 3.48 -21.50
C GLU A 203 12.68 2.88 -22.90
N VAL A 204 13.62 2.01 -23.27
CA VAL A 204 13.54 1.22 -24.51
C VAL A 204 12.79 -0.07 -24.21
N VAL A 205 11.57 -0.19 -24.71
CA VAL A 205 10.72 -1.36 -24.48
C VAL A 205 10.68 -2.22 -25.74
N SER A 206 11.23 -3.43 -25.68
CA SER A 206 11.02 -4.43 -26.73
C SER A 206 9.76 -5.25 -26.43
N THR A 207 9.04 -5.66 -27.48
CA THR A 207 7.86 -6.51 -27.34
C THR A 207 8.18 -7.83 -26.65
N ASP A 208 9.34 -8.39 -26.96
CA ASP A 208 9.85 -9.65 -26.38
C ASP A 208 10.13 -9.52 -24.87
N ALA A 209 10.73 -8.40 -24.44
CA ALA A 209 10.88 -8.09 -23.02
C ALA A 209 9.54 -7.94 -22.29
N LEU A 210 8.57 -7.27 -22.92
CA LEU A 210 7.23 -7.11 -22.35
C LEU A 210 6.51 -8.46 -22.19
N VAL A 211 6.66 -9.37 -23.15
CA VAL A 211 6.09 -10.72 -23.09
C VAL A 211 6.71 -11.54 -21.95
N ARG A 212 8.04 -11.45 -21.73
CA ARG A 212 8.69 -12.11 -20.58
C ARG A 212 8.25 -11.53 -19.24
N ALA A 213 8.05 -10.22 -19.15
CA ALA A 213 7.57 -9.56 -17.94
C ALA A 213 6.08 -9.82 -17.65
N LEU A 214 5.30 -10.30 -18.63
CA LEU A 214 3.85 -10.37 -18.55
C LEU A 214 3.29 -11.16 -17.36
N PRO A 215 3.86 -12.31 -16.93
CA PRO A 215 3.39 -13.01 -15.73
C PRO A 215 3.51 -12.14 -14.47
N SER A 216 4.65 -11.46 -14.30
CA SER A 216 4.91 -10.55 -13.18
C SER A 216 4.00 -9.31 -13.22
N ILE A 217 3.83 -8.72 -14.40
CA ILE A 217 2.94 -7.58 -14.62
C ILE A 217 1.48 -7.97 -14.34
N THR A 218 1.05 -9.15 -14.79
CA THR A 218 -0.32 -9.62 -14.60
C THR A 218 -0.60 -9.91 -13.14
N TYR A 219 0.31 -10.59 -12.43
CA TYR A 219 0.20 -10.79 -10.99
C TYR A 219 0.10 -9.46 -10.24
N ALA A 220 1.02 -8.54 -10.51
CA ALA A 220 1.06 -7.24 -9.86
C ALA A 220 -0.15 -6.37 -10.24
N GLY A 221 -0.62 -6.42 -11.49
CA GLY A 221 -1.73 -5.61 -11.97
C GLY A 221 -3.09 -6.13 -11.50
N VAL A 222 -3.32 -7.44 -11.54
CA VAL A 222 -4.60 -8.03 -11.16
C VAL A 222 -4.72 -8.11 -9.64
N LEU A 223 -3.76 -8.73 -8.97
CA LEU A 223 -3.84 -8.94 -7.53
C LEU A 223 -3.43 -7.68 -6.78
N SER A 224 -2.23 -7.15 -6.99
CA SER A 224 -1.76 -6.01 -6.19
C SER A 224 -2.52 -4.72 -6.49
N VAL A 225 -2.69 -4.35 -7.77
CA VAL A 225 -3.46 -3.14 -8.14
C VAL A 225 -4.96 -3.39 -8.09
N GLY A 226 -5.47 -4.31 -8.91
CA GLY A 226 -6.90 -4.54 -9.07
C GLY A 226 -7.59 -4.90 -7.75
N LEU A 227 -7.01 -5.81 -6.97
CA LEU A 227 -7.57 -6.23 -5.68
C LEU A 227 -6.97 -5.45 -4.51
N GLY A 228 -5.66 -5.50 -4.28
CA GLY A 228 -5.00 -4.96 -3.07
C GLY A 228 -5.27 -3.48 -2.82
N PHE A 229 -4.95 -2.60 -3.79
CA PHE A 229 -5.23 -1.17 -3.65
C PHE A 229 -6.73 -0.87 -3.59
N THR A 230 -7.59 -1.61 -4.31
CA THR A 230 -9.05 -1.44 -4.20
C THR A 230 -9.55 -1.81 -2.80
N LEU A 231 -9.06 -2.91 -2.21
CA LEU A 231 -9.37 -3.33 -0.85
C LEU A 231 -8.96 -2.26 0.15
N GLN A 232 -7.78 -1.66 -0.01
CA GLN A 232 -7.33 -0.54 0.82
C GLN A 232 -8.29 0.64 0.73
N VAL A 233 -8.67 1.07 -0.48
CA VAL A 233 -9.58 2.21 -0.68
C VAL A 233 -10.94 1.96 -0.03
N VAL A 234 -11.48 0.75 -0.16
CA VAL A 234 -12.75 0.35 0.46
C VAL A 234 -12.65 0.31 1.99
N ALA A 235 -11.55 -0.25 2.51
CA ALA A 235 -11.36 -0.43 3.94
C ALA A 235 -11.09 0.89 4.68
N GLN A 236 -10.28 1.78 4.12
CA GLN A 236 -9.93 3.07 4.74
C GLN A 236 -11.09 4.08 4.79
N ARG A 237 -12.26 3.75 4.23
CA ARG A 237 -13.52 4.44 4.53
C ARG A 237 -14.03 4.18 5.95
N HIS A 238 -13.59 3.08 6.56
CA HIS A 238 -14.10 2.58 7.85
C HIS A 238 -12.99 2.42 8.89
N THR A 239 -11.74 2.69 8.52
CA THR A 239 -10.55 2.55 9.38
C THR A 239 -9.71 3.82 9.26
N GLN A 240 -9.27 4.38 10.38
CA GLN A 240 -8.42 5.59 10.39
C GLN A 240 -7.08 5.31 9.70
N ALA A 241 -6.50 6.34 9.07
CA ALA A 241 -5.25 6.20 8.30
C ALA A 241 -4.11 5.60 9.15
N ALA A 242 -3.96 6.04 10.40
CA ALA A 242 -2.95 5.52 11.33
C ALA A 242 -3.13 4.02 11.64
N ASP A 243 -4.35 3.59 11.94
CA ASP A 243 -4.63 2.16 12.17
C ASP A 243 -4.40 1.34 10.90
N ALA A 244 -4.78 1.90 9.74
CA ALA A 244 -4.61 1.25 8.46
C ALA A 244 -3.12 1.09 8.12
N ALA A 245 -2.29 2.10 8.37
CA ALA A 245 -0.85 2.01 8.17
C ALA A 245 -0.21 0.90 9.03
N ILE A 246 -0.61 0.80 10.30
CA ILE A 246 -0.12 -0.25 11.19
C ILE A 246 -0.56 -1.64 10.71
N LEU A 247 -1.81 -1.81 10.28
CA LEU A 247 -2.28 -3.07 9.68
C LEU A 247 -1.51 -3.42 8.40
N LEU A 248 -1.30 -2.44 7.53
CA LEU A 248 -0.59 -2.62 6.27
C LEU A 248 0.90 -2.92 6.46
N SER A 249 1.49 -2.56 7.61
CA SER A 249 2.86 -2.94 7.99
C SER A 249 3.13 -4.45 7.98
N CYS A 250 2.07 -5.28 8.07
CA CYS A 250 2.18 -6.72 7.87
C CYS A 250 2.68 -7.11 6.48
N GLU A 251 2.67 -6.20 5.51
CA GLU A 251 3.23 -6.44 4.18
C GLU A 251 4.71 -6.85 4.25
N THR A 252 5.49 -6.28 5.16
CA THR A 252 6.90 -6.62 5.37
C THR A 252 7.06 -8.05 5.89
N LEU A 253 6.19 -8.49 6.80
CA LEU A 253 6.16 -9.87 7.28
C LEU A 253 5.87 -10.84 6.12
N PHE A 254 4.87 -10.53 5.29
CA PHE A 254 4.51 -11.35 4.15
C PHE A 254 5.57 -11.32 3.03
N ALA A 255 6.27 -10.20 2.85
CA ALA A 255 7.38 -10.07 1.92
C ALA A 255 8.55 -10.96 2.33
N ALA A 256 8.95 -10.97 3.61
CA ALA A 256 10.01 -11.85 4.10
C ALA A 256 9.64 -13.34 3.97
N LEU A 257 8.38 -13.69 4.28
CA LEU A 257 7.88 -15.06 4.08
C LEU A 257 7.87 -15.46 2.60
N ALA A 258 7.44 -14.55 1.71
CA ALA A 258 7.46 -14.77 0.27
C ALA A 258 8.89 -14.91 -0.26
N GLY A 259 9.83 -14.06 0.18
CA GLY A 259 11.25 -14.17 -0.13
C GLY A 259 11.84 -15.51 0.30
N ARG A 260 11.53 -15.97 1.51
CA ARG A 260 11.95 -17.29 2.00
C ARG A 260 11.39 -18.44 1.16
N VAL A 261 10.09 -18.45 0.89
CA VAL A 261 9.43 -19.56 0.20
C VAL A 261 9.76 -19.59 -1.30
N VAL A 262 9.81 -18.43 -1.96
CA VAL A 262 9.93 -18.34 -3.42
C VAL A 262 11.38 -18.16 -3.86
N LEU A 263 12.18 -17.38 -3.12
CA LEU A 263 13.57 -17.07 -3.47
C LEU A 263 14.60 -17.83 -2.63
N GLY A 264 14.16 -18.60 -1.62
CA GLY A 264 15.05 -19.37 -0.74
C GLY A 264 15.82 -18.52 0.27
N GLU A 265 15.38 -17.28 0.56
CA GLU A 265 16.03 -16.42 1.55
C GLU A 265 15.98 -17.06 2.95
N SER A 266 17.12 -17.11 3.65
CA SER A 266 17.19 -17.59 5.03
C SER A 266 16.61 -16.56 6.00
N MET A 267 15.88 -17.00 7.02
CA MET A 267 15.42 -16.13 8.11
C MET A 267 16.10 -16.51 9.42
N SER A 268 16.78 -15.54 10.04
CA SER A 268 17.39 -15.67 11.37
C SER A 268 16.34 -15.63 12.48
N VAL A 269 16.75 -15.98 13.71
CA VAL A 269 15.89 -15.92 14.89
C VAL A 269 15.47 -14.47 15.20
N GLU A 270 16.38 -13.52 15.00
CA GLU A 270 16.13 -12.08 15.15
C GLU A 270 15.07 -11.60 14.16
N GLN A 271 15.13 -12.05 12.90
CA GLN A 271 14.13 -11.73 11.90
C GLN A 271 12.76 -12.31 12.29
N MET A 272 12.70 -13.56 12.77
CA MET A 272 11.45 -14.14 13.26
C MET A 272 10.86 -13.36 14.46
N ALA A 273 11.70 -12.92 15.40
CA ALA A 273 11.29 -12.08 16.51
C ALA A 273 10.75 -10.72 16.05
N GLY A 274 11.36 -10.12 15.02
CA GLY A 274 10.87 -8.91 14.38
C GLY A 274 9.47 -9.08 13.78
N GLY A 275 9.24 -10.19 13.08
CA GLY A 275 7.92 -10.56 12.58
C GLY A 275 6.85 -10.72 13.67
N ALA A 276 7.22 -11.38 14.78
CA ALA A 276 6.34 -11.54 15.94
C ALA A 276 6.00 -10.19 16.60
N LEU A 277 6.97 -9.27 16.68
CA LEU A 277 6.78 -7.93 17.22
C LEU A 277 5.80 -7.12 16.36
N ILE A 278 5.94 -7.13 15.04
CA ILE A 278 5.00 -6.46 14.11
C ILE A 278 3.59 -7.00 14.36
N PHE A 279 3.42 -8.33 14.38
CA PHE A 279 2.12 -8.95 14.62
C PHE A 279 1.52 -8.55 15.97
N ALA A 280 2.31 -8.52 17.04
CA ALA A 280 1.88 -8.07 18.36
C ALA A 280 1.42 -6.60 18.36
N CYS A 281 2.15 -5.71 17.68
CA CYS A 281 1.77 -4.30 17.52
C CYS A 281 0.43 -4.14 16.78
N VAL A 282 0.22 -4.91 15.71
CA VAL A 282 -1.05 -4.94 14.99
C VAL A 282 -2.18 -5.39 15.92
N MET A 283 -2.01 -6.51 16.65
CA MET A 283 -3.02 -6.99 17.59
C MET A 283 -3.33 -5.96 18.70
N ALA A 284 -2.30 -5.29 19.23
CA ALA A 284 -2.46 -4.27 20.26
C ALA A 284 -3.35 -3.10 19.78
N VAL A 285 -3.13 -2.59 18.56
CA VAL A 285 -3.94 -1.50 17.99
C VAL A 285 -5.38 -1.92 17.71
N GLN A 286 -5.61 -3.19 17.41
CA GLN A 286 -6.96 -3.70 17.18
C GLN A 286 -7.74 -3.95 18.47
N LEU A 287 -7.09 -4.49 19.50
CA LEU A 287 -7.76 -4.98 20.70
C LEU A 287 -7.83 -3.93 21.83
N LEU A 288 -6.79 -3.13 22.05
CA LEU A 288 -6.75 -2.17 23.16
C LEU A 288 -7.88 -1.13 23.12
N PRO A 289 -8.28 -0.56 21.96
CA PRO A 289 -9.42 0.34 21.91
C PRO A 289 -10.75 -0.32 22.33
N LEU A 290 -10.91 -1.63 22.08
CA LEU A 290 -12.13 -2.37 22.44
C LEU A 290 -12.24 -2.61 23.95
N LEU A 291 -11.11 -2.69 24.66
CA LEU A 291 -11.08 -2.87 26.10
C LEU A 291 -11.55 -1.63 26.87
N ARG A 292 -11.33 -0.41 26.33
CA ARG A 292 -11.79 0.83 26.96
C ARG A 292 -13.31 1.04 26.84
N VAL A 293 -13.91 0.64 25.72
CA VAL A 293 -15.36 0.77 25.50
C VAL A 293 -16.18 -0.08 26.49
N ARG A 294 -15.60 -1.13 27.06
CA ARG A 294 -16.27 -1.97 28.07
C ARG A 294 -16.32 -1.38 29.48
N VAL A 295 -15.55 -0.33 29.77
CA VAL A 295 -15.49 0.28 31.12
C VAL A 295 -16.55 1.39 31.30
N GLU A 296 -17.14 1.91 30.21
CA GLU A 296 -18.15 2.97 30.24
C GLU A 296 -19.59 2.48 30.03
N VAL A 297 -19.95 1.29 30.54
CA VAL A 297 -21.38 0.94 30.71
C VAL A 297 -21.80 1.41 32.10
N PRO A 298 -22.65 2.45 32.25
CA PRO A 298 -23.24 2.74 33.54
C PRO A 298 -24.09 1.53 33.93
N ALA A 299 -23.83 0.95 35.10
CA ALA A 299 -24.80 0.07 35.72
C ALA A 299 -26.09 0.88 35.94
N CYS A 300 -27.16 0.53 35.23
CA CYS A 300 -28.51 0.87 35.64
C CYS A 300 -28.93 0.00 36.83
#